data_AF-A0A1I4BXW1-F1
#
_entry.id   AF-A0A1I4BXW1-F1
#
_cell.length_a   1.000
_cell.length_b   1.000
_cell.length_c   1.000
_cell.angle_alpha   90.00
_cell.angle_beta   90.00
_cell.angle_gamma   90.00
#
_symmetry.space_group_name_H-M   'P 1'
#
loop_
_entity.id
_entity.type
_entity.pdbx_description
1 polymer ?
#
loop_
_entity_poly.entity_id
_entity_poly.type
_entity_poly.pdbx_seq_one_letter_code
_entity_poly.pdbx_strand_id
1 'polypeptide(L)' 'MDKYKTKMTINKWFSYISLEKLSETSRQVIGQFNRYSKKLTFKKVLKLFLYAINDETDSLR' A
#
# COMPACT_ATOMS: atom_id res chain seq x y z
N MET A 1 5.59 -17.40 5.05
CA MET A 1 6.71 -16.65 5.66
C MET A 1 6.39 -16.20 7.09
N ASP A 2 7.38 -15.92 7.96
CA ASP A 2 7.13 -15.40 9.32
C ASP A 2 6.36 -14.07 9.27
N LYS A 3 5.27 -13.95 10.04
CA LYS A 3 4.36 -12.77 10.04
C LYS A 3 5.11 -11.45 10.30
N TYR A 4 6.17 -11.49 11.11
CA TYR A 4 7.02 -10.34 11.39
C TYR A 4 7.85 -9.95 10.16
N LYS A 5 8.40 -10.92 9.43
CA LYS A 5 9.16 -10.70 8.18
C LYS A 5 8.27 -10.11 7.08
N THR A 6 7.04 -10.58 6.90
CA THR A 6 6.10 -10.02 5.92
C THR A 6 5.77 -8.55 6.21
N LYS A 7 5.47 -8.23 7.47
CA LYS A 7 5.19 -6.85 7.90
C LYS A 7 6.38 -5.93 7.67
N MET A 8 7.60 -6.42 7.93
CA MET A 8 8.83 -5.69 7.69
C MET A 8 9.06 -5.41 6.20
N THR A 9 8.86 -6.41 5.33
CA THR A 9 9.01 -6.29 3.88
C THR A 9 8.02 -5.28 3.29
N ILE A 10 6.72 -5.38 3.65
CA ILE A 10 5.70 -4.43 3.19
C ILE A 10 6.05 -3.01 3.63
N ASN A 11 6.44 -2.80 4.89
CA ASN A 11 6.83 -1.46 5.36
C ASN A 11 8.06 -0.92 4.63
N LYS A 12 9.03 -1.78 4.31
CA LYS A 12 10.21 -1.39 3.52
C LYS A 12 9.81 -0.94 2.11
N TRP A 13 8.94 -1.69 1.43
CA TRP A 13 8.40 -1.30 0.12
C TRP A 13 7.69 0.06 0.16
N PHE A 14 6.90 0.31 1.21
CA PHE A 14 6.24 1.61 1.40
C PHE A 14 7.21 2.76 1.67
N SER A 15 8.34 2.52 2.33
CA SER A 15 9.31 3.57 2.63
C SER A 15 9.93 4.19 1.37
N TYR A 16 9.94 3.45 0.26
CA TYR A 16 10.39 3.96 -1.04
C TYR A 16 9.34 4.82 -1.76
N ILE A 17 8.06 4.76 -1.35
CA ILE A 17 6.98 5.50 -1.99
C ILE A 17 6.85 6.87 -1.31
N SER A 18 7.35 7.91 -1.96
CA SER A 18 7.12 9.30 -1.53
C SER A 18 5.87 9.86 -2.20
N LEU A 19 4.72 9.75 -1.52
CA LEU A 19 3.44 10.27 -2.04
C LEU A 19 3.46 11.79 -2.27
N GLU A 20 4.31 12.51 -1.54
CA GLU A 20 4.47 13.96 -1.65
C GLU A 20 5.22 14.39 -2.91
N LYS A 21 6.11 13.52 -3.41
CA LYS A 21 6.90 13.75 -4.63
C LYS A 21 6.17 13.30 -5.91
N LEU A 22 4.95 12.79 -5.81
CA LEU A 22 4.15 12.43 -6.97
C LEU A 22 3.71 13.67 -7.75
N SER A 23 3.40 13.48 -9.04
CA SER A 23 2.80 14.54 -9.86
C SER A 23 1.55 15.10 -9.20
N GLU A 24 1.28 16.38 -9.43
CA GLU A 24 0.14 17.07 -8.83
C GLU A 24 -1.19 16.38 -9.15
N THR A 25 -1.38 15.95 -10.40
CA THR A 25 -2.54 15.16 -10.82
C THR A 25 -2.69 13.88 -9.99
N SER A 26 -1.59 13.16 -9.75
CA SER A 26 -1.63 11.93 -8.94
C SER A 26 -2.00 12.23 -7.49
N ARG A 27 -1.44 13.30 -6.91
CA ARG A 27 -1.77 13.74 -5.54
C ARG A 27 -3.24 14.16 -5.42
N GLN A 28 -3.78 14.84 -6.43
CA GLN A 28 -5.20 15.22 -6.49
C GLN A 28 -6.11 13.99 -6.55
N VAL A 29 -5.80 13.01 -7.41
CA VAL A 29 -6.56 11.75 -7.50
C VAL A 29 -6.55 11.00 -6.17
N ILE A 30 -5.39 10.90 -5.51
CA ILE A 30 -5.27 10.27 -4.19
C ILE A 30 -6.06 11.06 -3.13
N GLY A 31 -6.02 12.39 -3.18
CA GLY A 31 -6.80 13.26 -2.28
C GLY A 31 -8.30 13.05 -2.44
N GLN A 32 -8.80 12.98 -3.68
CA GLN A 32 -10.19 12.67 -3.97
C GLN A 32 -10.57 11.27 -3.49
N PHE A 33 -9.74 10.26 -3.78
CA PHE A 33 -9.96 8.89 -3.31
C PHE A 33 -10.10 8.83 -1.77
N ASN A 34 -9.21 9.49 -1.05
CA ASN A 34 -9.24 9.55 0.41
C ASN A 34 -10.47 10.29 0.95
N ARG A 35 -10.96 11.30 0.23
CA ARG A 35 -12.15 12.07 0.63
C ARG A 35 -13.44 11.26 0.51
N TYR A 36 -13.57 10.47 -0.55
CA TYR A 36 -14.75 9.63 -0.76
C TYR A 36 -14.76 8.41 0.16
N SER A 37 -13.60 7.83 0.44
CA SER A 37 -13.49 6.63 1.26
C SER A 37 -13.03 6.94 2.69
N LYS A 38 -13.97 7.38 3.54
CA LYS A 38 -13.67 7.78 4.95
C LYS A 38 -12.96 6.70 5.78
N LYS A 39 -13.13 5.40 5.45
CA LYS A 39 -12.52 4.28 6.19
C LYS A 39 -11.33 3.64 5.48
N LEU A 40 -11.30 3.67 4.15
CA LEU A 40 -10.33 2.96 3.32
C LEU A 40 -9.52 3.94 2.47
N THR A 41 -8.49 4.54 3.10
CA THR A 41 -7.57 5.45 2.42
C THR A 41 -6.70 4.72 1.40
N PHE A 42 -6.20 5.45 0.40
CA PHE A 42 -5.31 4.94 -0.64
C PHE A 42 -4.12 4.17 -0.05
N LYS A 43 -3.55 4.68 1.05
CA LYS A 43 -2.46 4.01 1.78
C LYS A 43 -2.88 2.65 2.36
N LYS A 44 -4.11 2.51 2.85
CA LYS A 44 -4.64 1.23 3.34
C LYS A 44 -4.91 0.26 2.18
N VAL A 45 -5.43 0.75 1.06
CA VAL A 45 -5.64 -0.06 -0.15
C VAL A 45 -4.33 -0.66 -0.64
N LEU A 46 -3.28 0.15 -0.80
CA LEU A 46 -1.97 -0.34 -1.21
C LEU A 46 -1.40 -1.38 -0.23
N LYS A 47 -1.62 -1.21 1.08
CA LYS A 47 -1.17 -2.18 2.09
C LYS A 47 -1.90 -3.51 1.95
N LEU A 48 -3.21 -3.49 1.72
CA LEU A 48 -4.01 -4.68 1.51
C LEU A 48 -3.60 -5.39 0.21
N PHE A 49 -3.39 -4.63 -0.87
CA PHE A 49 -2.92 -5.19 -2.15
C PHE A 49 -1.57 -5.90 -2.00
N LEU A 50 -0.59 -5.24 -1.38
CA LEU A 50 0.74 -5.84 -1.17
C LEU A 50 0.70 -7.03 -0.21
N TYR A 51 -0.20 -7.00 0.79
CA TYR A 51 -0.41 -8.14 1.67
C TYR A 51 -0.98 -9.32 0.89
N ALA A 52 -2.03 -9.12 0.09
CA ALA A 52 -2.66 -10.16 -0.72
C ALA A 52 -1.67 -10.77 -1.72
N ILE A 53 -0.89 -9.94 -2.43
CA ILE A 53 0.17 -10.41 -3.33
C ILE A 53 1.19 -11.26 -2.57
N ASN A 54 1.66 -10.80 -1.41
CA ASN A 54 2.64 -11.56 -0.64
C ASN A 54 2.06 -12.89 -0.10
N ASP A 55 0.79 -12.90 0.29
CA ASP A 55 0.09 -14.08 0.78
C ASP A 55 -0.14 -15.11 -0.34
N GLU A 56 -0.55 -14.66 -1.53
CA GLU A 56 -0.64 -15.52 -2.72
C GLU A 56 0.74 -16.06 -3.15
N THR A 57 1.79 -15.24 -3.05
CA THR A 57 3.16 -15.67 -3.35
C THR A 57 3.67 -16.73 -2.35
N ASP A 58 3.27 -16.64 -1.08
CA ASP A 58 3.54 -17.67 -0.07
C ASP A 58 2.68 -18.92 -0.30
N SER A 59 1.44 -18.79 -0.80
CA SER A 59 0.56 -19.93 -1.12
C SER A 59 1.01 -20.74 -2.34
N LEU A 60 1.82 -20.16 -3.23
CA LEU A 60 2.39 -20.81 -4.41
C LEU A 60 3.73 -21.51 -4.15
N ARG A 61 4.25 -21.44 -2.91
CA ARG A 61 5.59 -21.87 -2.52
C ARG A 61 5.56 -23.01 -1.51
#